data_AF-A0A2D6HNT7-F1
#
_entry.id   AF-A0A2D6HNT7-F1
#
_cell.length_a   1.000
_cell.length_b   1.000
_cell.length_c   1.000
_cell.angle_alpha   90.00
_cell.angle_beta   90.00
_cell.angle_gamma   90.00
#
_symmetry.space_group_name_H-M   'P 1'
#
loop_
_entity.id
_entity.type
_entity.pdbx_description
1 polymer ?
#
loop_
_entity_poly.entity_id
_entity_poly.type
_entity_poly.pdbx_seq_one_letter_code
_entity_poly.pdbx_strand_id
1 'polypeptide(L)'
;MLKPSEKTDGSARRIGHELEFSNVSLAEAAHLLESIFQGEITKKHNNLISLETEDGAFTILVDFEYLQELSSDEAALKKDAFKNYAKTTLEDMSEGIVPLEIVTPPLLPEQQDKIDALAKKLKEAGAQGTKDSLINAFGYHLNIDIPDLEAPTITRYLQSYCLLEPWLAKRVQRDITRGMSGYTKYYTTRFKKEILRENYAPSQSDIINTYLYHNPSRNRALDMLPIFAMIDEEKVRLATGGDTLVKKRPAFHYRLPNCALNVLSWTPSQELKHWSYVEKVANDDKLRAQLIRAWHDSLFMSFLNKTKMNKKINELLDI
;
A
#
# COMPACT_ATOMS: atom_id res chain seq x y z
N MET A 1 1.37 10.84 -13.44
CA MET A 1 2.52 11.06 -12.54
C MET A 1 2.11 11.96 -11.39
N LEU A 2 2.92 11.99 -10.33
CA LEU A 2 2.68 12.74 -9.08
C LEU A 2 2.43 14.23 -9.36
N LYS A 3 1.48 14.83 -8.63
CA LYS A 3 1.17 16.27 -8.76
C LYS A 3 0.97 16.86 -7.36
N PRO A 4 1.81 17.81 -6.91
CA PRO A 4 3.03 18.30 -7.56
C PRO A 4 4.07 17.18 -7.76
N SER A 5 5.01 17.38 -8.69
CA SER A 5 6.13 16.45 -8.92
C SER A 5 7.26 16.64 -7.90
N GLU A 6 7.31 17.79 -7.26
CA GLU A 6 8.31 18.16 -6.25
C GLU A 6 7.66 18.34 -4.88
N LYS A 7 8.48 18.21 -3.84
CA LYS A 7 8.16 18.61 -2.46
C LYS A 7 8.30 20.12 -2.32
N THR A 8 7.81 20.66 -1.20
CA THR A 8 7.91 22.11 -0.93
C THR A 8 9.34 22.61 -0.77
N ASP A 9 10.30 21.73 -0.48
CA ASP A 9 11.73 22.03 -0.42
C ASP A 9 12.44 21.99 -1.80
N GLY A 10 11.69 21.73 -2.88
CA GLY A 10 12.21 21.64 -4.25
C GLY A 10 12.82 20.28 -4.62
N SER A 11 12.88 19.32 -3.69
CA SER A 11 13.31 17.96 -4.02
C SER A 11 12.23 17.19 -4.78
N ALA A 12 12.63 16.31 -5.69
CA ALA A 12 11.68 15.46 -6.42
C ALA A 12 10.95 14.50 -5.49
N ARG A 13 9.63 14.33 -5.68
CA ARG A 13 8.85 13.30 -4.99
C ARG A 13 9.16 11.93 -5.59
N ARG A 14 9.33 10.95 -4.72
CA ARG A 14 9.68 9.57 -5.05
C ARG A 14 8.58 8.60 -4.67
N ILE A 15 8.69 7.38 -5.19
CA ILE A 15 7.74 6.29 -4.99
C ILE A 15 8.54 5.04 -4.60
N GLY A 16 8.27 4.51 -3.41
CA GLY A 16 8.70 3.17 -3.04
C GLY A 16 7.66 2.14 -3.46
N HIS A 17 8.11 0.94 -3.81
CA HIS A 17 7.26 -0.16 -4.23
C HIS A 17 7.49 -1.37 -3.34
N GLU A 18 6.42 -2.05 -2.96
CA GLU A 18 6.46 -3.32 -2.23
C GLU A 18 5.67 -4.35 -3.05
N LEU A 19 6.32 -5.44 -3.48
CA LEU A 19 5.71 -6.50 -4.27
C LEU A 19 5.74 -7.80 -3.47
N GLU A 20 4.58 -8.31 -3.08
CA GLU A 20 4.45 -9.62 -2.46
C GLU A 20 4.17 -10.71 -3.50
N PHE A 21 4.83 -11.86 -3.41
CA PHE A 21 4.67 -12.99 -4.33
C PHE A 21 5.21 -14.30 -3.71
N SER A 22 5.05 -15.41 -4.42
CA SER A 22 5.66 -16.69 -4.05
C SER A 22 6.16 -17.45 -5.28
N ASN A 23 6.65 -18.68 -5.08
CA ASN A 23 7.07 -19.60 -6.15
C ASN A 23 8.33 -19.16 -6.92
N VAL A 24 9.08 -18.22 -6.36
CA VAL A 24 10.44 -17.80 -6.79
C VAL A 24 11.31 -17.76 -5.55
N SER A 25 12.57 -18.18 -5.64
CA SER A 25 13.48 -18.20 -4.49
C SER A 25 14.05 -16.80 -4.19
N LEU A 26 14.55 -16.59 -2.96
CA LEU A 26 15.22 -15.34 -2.57
C LEU A 26 16.39 -15.00 -3.51
N ALA A 27 17.23 -15.99 -3.84
CA ALA A 27 18.39 -15.81 -4.70
C ALA A 27 17.97 -15.47 -6.14
N GLU A 28 16.97 -16.17 -6.66
CA GLU A 28 16.44 -15.91 -8.00
C GLU A 28 15.83 -14.50 -8.09
N ALA A 29 15.01 -14.09 -7.12
CA ALA A 29 14.45 -12.74 -7.04
C ALA A 29 15.56 -11.67 -6.99
N ALA A 30 16.63 -11.91 -6.24
CA ALA A 30 17.79 -11.02 -6.17
C ALA A 30 18.49 -10.88 -7.54
N HIS A 31 18.70 -11.96 -8.27
CA HIS A 31 19.29 -11.92 -9.61
C HIS A 31 18.36 -11.26 -10.65
N LEU A 32 17.05 -11.43 -10.54
CA LEU A 32 16.11 -10.72 -11.40
C LEU A 32 16.19 -9.20 -11.17
N LEU A 33 16.26 -8.75 -9.91
CA LEU A 33 16.49 -7.35 -9.56
C LEU A 33 17.83 -6.83 -10.08
N GLU A 34 18.92 -7.56 -9.84
CA GLU A 34 20.28 -7.24 -10.31
C GLU A 34 20.29 -7.03 -11.83
N SER A 35 19.60 -7.88 -12.59
CA SER A 35 19.51 -7.80 -14.05
C SER A 35 18.83 -6.52 -14.58
N ILE A 36 18.05 -5.82 -13.75
CA ILE A 36 17.34 -4.59 -14.11
C ILE A 36 18.03 -3.35 -13.54
N PHE A 37 18.37 -3.40 -12.25
CA PHE A 37 18.80 -2.22 -11.51
C PHE A 37 20.31 -2.05 -11.45
N GLN A 38 21.07 -3.12 -11.68
CA GLN A 38 22.54 -3.16 -11.57
C GLN A 38 23.02 -2.79 -10.15
N GLY A 39 23.74 -3.69 -9.50
CA GLY A 39 24.17 -3.47 -8.12
C GLY A 39 24.89 -4.68 -7.55
N GLU A 40 25.17 -4.62 -6.25
CA GLU A 40 25.84 -5.70 -5.53
C GLU A 40 24.85 -6.46 -4.64
N ILE A 41 24.68 -7.75 -4.93
CA ILE A 41 23.86 -8.64 -4.09
C ILE A 41 24.62 -8.93 -2.79
N THR A 42 24.04 -8.52 -1.67
CA THR A 42 24.53 -8.83 -0.33
C THR A 42 23.51 -9.70 0.43
N LYS A 43 23.89 -10.93 0.77
CA LYS A 43 23.11 -11.75 1.70
C LYS A 43 23.28 -11.20 3.12
N LYS A 44 22.21 -10.62 3.69
CA LYS A 44 22.23 -10.09 5.06
C LYS A 44 21.91 -11.18 6.08
N HIS A 45 20.87 -11.98 5.82
CA HIS A 45 20.45 -13.13 6.62
C HIS A 45 19.89 -14.24 5.72
N ASN A 46 19.49 -15.39 6.29
CA ASN A 46 18.87 -16.48 5.51
C ASN A 46 17.51 -16.10 4.92
N ASN A 47 16.80 -15.17 5.56
CA ASN A 47 15.49 -14.66 5.16
C ASN A 47 15.54 -13.25 4.54
N LEU A 48 16.73 -12.73 4.24
CA LEU A 48 16.93 -11.35 3.82
C LEU A 48 18.14 -11.20 2.88
N ILE A 49 17.87 -10.77 1.65
CA ILE A 49 18.89 -10.37 0.67
C ILE A 49 18.70 -8.89 0.36
N SER A 50 19.80 -8.16 0.21
CA SER A 50 19.81 -6.78 -0.28
C SER A 50 20.50 -6.73 -1.64
N LEU A 51 20.02 -5.90 -2.54
CA LEU A 51 20.75 -5.44 -3.71
C LEU A 51 21.07 -3.96 -3.49
N GLU A 52 22.35 -3.66 -3.28
CA GLU A 52 22.83 -2.29 -3.07
C GLU A 52 23.06 -1.64 -4.44
N THR A 53 22.40 -0.51 -4.71
CA THR A 53 22.44 0.22 -5.99
C THR A 53 22.68 1.71 -5.77
N GLU A 54 22.92 2.47 -6.84
CA GLU A 54 23.00 3.94 -6.78
C GLU A 54 21.67 4.60 -6.34
N ASP A 55 20.53 3.94 -6.60
CA ASP A 55 19.21 4.39 -6.17
C ASP A 55 18.92 4.08 -4.69
N GLY A 56 19.78 3.29 -4.04
CA GLY A 56 19.63 2.78 -2.67
C GLY A 56 19.46 1.26 -2.61
N ALA A 57 19.15 0.76 -1.42
CA ALA A 57 19.03 -0.68 -1.14
C ALA A 57 17.64 -1.21 -1.54
N PHE A 58 17.61 -2.18 -2.44
CA PHE A 58 16.45 -3.04 -2.66
C PHE A 58 16.53 -4.22 -1.72
N THR A 59 15.45 -4.53 -1.02
CA THR A 59 15.40 -5.62 -0.05
C THR A 59 14.46 -6.70 -0.54
N ILE A 60 14.91 -7.96 -0.52
CA ILE A 60 14.04 -9.14 -0.67
C ILE A 60 14.01 -9.88 0.66
N LEU A 61 12.81 -10.04 1.22
CA LEU A 61 12.61 -10.71 2.50
C LEU A 61 11.54 -11.79 2.43
N VAL A 62 11.60 -12.73 3.36
CA VAL A 62 10.47 -13.62 3.67
C VAL A 62 9.43 -12.81 4.44
N ASP A 63 8.17 -12.82 3.99
CA ASP A 63 7.09 -12.13 4.66
C ASP A 63 6.53 -12.96 5.84
N PHE A 64 7.01 -12.63 7.04
CA PHE A 64 6.60 -13.30 8.28
C PHE A 64 5.25 -12.83 8.84
N GLU A 65 4.79 -11.62 8.49
CA GLU A 65 3.46 -11.16 8.88
C GLU A 65 2.43 -12.04 8.18
N TYR A 66 2.67 -12.32 6.89
CA TYR A 66 1.88 -13.24 6.10
C TYR A 66 1.92 -14.70 6.60
N LEU A 67 3.10 -15.22 6.96
CA LEU A 67 3.22 -16.57 7.53
C LEU A 67 2.41 -16.73 8.82
N GLN A 68 2.39 -15.72 9.70
CA GLN A 68 1.60 -15.79 10.93
C GLN A 68 0.08 -15.82 10.66
N GLU A 69 -0.40 -15.14 9.62
CA GLU A 69 -1.82 -15.12 9.25
C GLU A 69 -2.29 -16.46 8.67
N LEU A 70 -1.49 -17.11 7.81
CA LEU A 70 -1.76 -18.48 7.34
C LEU A 70 -2.01 -19.46 8.50
N SER A 71 -1.25 -19.30 9.59
CA SER A 71 -1.39 -20.13 10.80
C SER A 71 -2.64 -19.83 11.63
N SER A 72 -3.33 -18.73 11.34
CA SER A 72 -4.53 -18.26 12.03
C SER A 72 -5.83 -18.70 11.34
N ASP A 73 -5.81 -18.84 10.01
CA ASP A 73 -6.95 -19.31 9.20
C ASP A 73 -7.04 -20.84 9.13
N GLU A 74 -5.92 -21.57 9.21
CA GLU A 74 -5.94 -23.02 9.43
C GLU A 74 -6.15 -23.32 10.92
N ALA A 75 -7.24 -24.03 11.25
CA ALA A 75 -7.66 -24.36 12.62
C ALA A 75 -6.52 -24.78 13.57
N ALA A 76 -6.73 -24.52 14.87
CA ALA A 76 -5.85 -24.68 16.04
C ALA A 76 -5.09 -26.02 16.26
N LEU A 77 -5.03 -26.93 15.28
CA LEU A 77 -4.42 -28.25 15.35
C LEU A 77 -3.00 -28.35 14.76
N LYS A 78 -2.42 -27.29 14.20
CA LYS A 78 -1.07 -27.37 13.58
C LYS A 78 -0.12 -26.21 13.89
N LYS A 79 -0.29 -25.50 15.00
CA LYS A 79 0.62 -24.38 15.36
C LYS A 79 2.08 -24.82 15.48
N ASP A 80 2.34 -26.02 16.01
CA ASP A 80 3.70 -26.57 16.13
C ASP A 80 4.22 -27.17 14.82
N ALA A 81 3.36 -27.80 14.01
CA ALA A 81 3.72 -28.27 12.68
C ALA A 81 4.02 -27.11 11.72
N PHE A 82 3.31 -25.98 11.86
CA PHE A 82 3.55 -24.76 11.09
C PHE A 82 4.78 -24.00 11.58
N LYS A 83 4.99 -23.88 12.91
CA LYS A 83 6.25 -23.32 13.44
C LYS A 83 7.45 -24.15 13.03
N ASN A 84 7.32 -25.48 13.05
CA ASN A 84 8.34 -26.38 12.53
C ASN A 84 8.48 -26.20 11.02
N TYR A 85 7.41 -26.19 10.22
CA TYR A 85 7.47 -25.92 8.78
C TYR A 85 8.13 -24.57 8.46
N ALA A 86 7.76 -23.47 9.12
CA ALA A 86 8.38 -22.17 8.95
C ALA A 86 9.87 -22.21 9.35
N LYS A 87 10.20 -22.86 10.47
CA LYS A 87 11.59 -23.05 10.92
C LYS A 87 12.40 -23.91 9.94
N THR A 88 11.87 -25.04 9.49
CA THR A 88 12.48 -25.95 8.52
C THR A 88 12.57 -25.31 7.15
N THR A 89 11.61 -24.48 6.75
CA THR A 89 11.65 -23.74 5.47
C THR A 89 12.68 -22.60 5.52
N LEU A 90 12.87 -21.96 6.69
CA LEU A 90 13.97 -21.01 6.93
C LEU A 90 15.34 -21.70 6.99
N GLU A 91 15.37 -22.96 7.43
CA GLU A 91 16.58 -23.79 7.54
C GLU A 91 16.97 -24.43 6.20
N ASP A 92 16.01 -24.87 5.39
CA ASP A 92 16.26 -25.67 4.18
C ASP A 92 16.15 -24.91 2.85
N MET A 93 15.54 -23.71 2.80
CA MET A 93 15.47 -22.78 1.65
C MET A 93 15.19 -23.39 0.23
N SER A 94 14.80 -24.65 0.10
CA SER A 94 14.92 -25.38 -1.17
C SER A 94 13.59 -25.76 -1.82
N GLU A 95 12.48 -26.03 -1.12
CA GLU A 95 11.32 -26.64 -1.80
C GLU A 95 9.91 -26.23 -1.30
N GLY A 96 9.76 -25.08 -0.62
CA GLY A 96 8.45 -24.58 -0.16
C GLY A 96 7.96 -23.31 -0.86
N ILE A 97 6.64 -23.15 -1.02
CA ILE A 97 5.98 -21.90 -1.44
C ILE A 97 6.14 -20.86 -0.31
N VAL A 98 7.27 -20.16 -0.27
CA VAL A 98 7.53 -19.10 0.72
C VAL A 98 7.05 -17.77 0.17
N PRO A 99 6.16 -17.04 0.89
CA PRO A 99 5.86 -15.64 0.62
C PRO A 99 7.13 -14.79 0.70
N LEU A 100 7.46 -14.13 -0.41
CA LEU A 100 8.52 -13.13 -0.50
C LEU A 100 7.91 -11.75 -0.70
N GLU A 101 8.60 -10.75 -0.17
CA GLU A 101 8.33 -9.35 -0.42
C GLU A 101 9.61 -8.69 -0.97
N ILE A 102 9.48 -8.00 -2.12
CA ILE A 102 10.50 -7.07 -2.61
C ILE A 102 10.11 -5.66 -2.19
N VAL A 103 10.99 -4.98 -1.48
CA VAL A 103 10.85 -3.56 -1.09
C VAL A 103 11.93 -2.75 -1.81
N THR A 104 11.52 -1.73 -2.56
CA THR A 104 12.45 -0.84 -3.27
C THR A 104 12.89 0.34 -2.39
N PRO A 105 14.06 0.96 -2.66
CA PRO A 105 14.26 2.33 -2.21
C PRO A 105 13.23 3.26 -2.89
N PRO A 106 13.04 4.50 -2.40
CA PRO A 106 12.18 5.47 -3.09
C PRO A 106 12.78 5.87 -4.44
N LEU A 107 12.09 5.52 -5.53
CA LEU A 107 12.51 5.77 -6.91
C LEU A 107 11.83 7.00 -7.49
N LEU A 108 12.47 7.61 -8.48
CA LEU A 108 11.84 8.67 -9.28
C LEU A 108 10.71 8.11 -10.15
N PRO A 109 9.63 8.87 -10.41
CA PRO A 109 8.53 8.44 -11.28
C PRO A 109 8.97 7.97 -12.67
N GLU A 110 10.07 8.50 -13.20
CA GLU A 110 10.66 8.12 -14.50
C GLU A 110 11.21 6.69 -14.50
N GLN A 111 11.46 6.10 -13.33
CA GLN A 111 11.97 4.74 -13.19
C GLN A 111 10.85 3.69 -13.14
N GLN A 112 9.59 4.09 -13.29
CA GLN A 112 8.44 3.20 -13.23
C GLN A 112 8.51 2.04 -14.23
N ASP A 113 9.07 2.27 -15.43
CA ASP A 113 9.25 1.22 -16.45
C ASP A 113 10.16 0.08 -15.96
N LYS A 114 11.13 0.37 -15.08
CA LYS A 114 11.99 -0.67 -14.46
C LYS A 114 11.17 -1.57 -13.52
N ILE A 115 10.17 -1.02 -12.85
CA ILE A 115 9.28 -1.77 -11.94
C ILE A 115 8.31 -2.64 -12.75
N ASP A 116 7.79 -2.13 -13.87
CA ASP A 116 7.00 -2.95 -14.80
C ASP A 116 7.85 -4.09 -15.39
N ALA A 117 9.12 -3.83 -15.72
CA ALA A 117 10.06 -4.86 -16.16
C ALA A 117 10.33 -5.92 -15.08
N LEU A 118 10.45 -5.52 -13.81
CA LEU A 118 10.60 -6.43 -12.68
C LEU A 118 9.38 -7.35 -12.54
N ALA A 119 8.17 -6.78 -12.54
CA ALA A 119 6.94 -7.56 -12.46
C ALA A 119 6.84 -8.57 -13.62
N LYS A 120 7.21 -8.17 -14.83
CA LYS A 120 7.26 -9.06 -16.00
C LYS A 120 8.28 -10.20 -15.80
N LYS A 121 9.50 -9.90 -15.36
CA LYS A 121 10.53 -10.92 -15.11
C LYS A 121 10.15 -11.89 -14.00
N LEU A 122 9.55 -11.41 -12.91
CA LEU A 122 9.02 -12.26 -11.84
C LEU A 122 7.99 -13.24 -12.39
N LYS A 123 7.04 -12.74 -13.20
CA LYS A 123 6.06 -13.60 -13.87
C LYS A 123 6.70 -14.64 -14.78
N GLU A 124 7.69 -14.25 -15.60
CA GLU A 124 8.42 -15.15 -16.49
C GLU A 124 9.19 -16.25 -15.73
N ALA A 125 9.68 -15.93 -14.52
CA ALA A 125 10.28 -16.88 -13.60
C ALA A 125 9.26 -17.76 -12.84
N GLY A 126 7.96 -17.61 -13.11
CA GLY A 126 6.91 -18.41 -12.50
C GLY A 126 6.43 -17.90 -11.14
N ALA A 127 6.72 -16.65 -10.78
CA ALA A 127 6.21 -16.04 -9.55
C ALA A 127 4.68 -16.05 -9.54
N GLN A 128 4.10 -16.43 -8.40
CA GLN A 128 2.65 -16.45 -8.21
C GLN A 128 2.19 -15.23 -7.41
N GLY A 129 1.17 -14.54 -7.93
CA GLY A 129 0.47 -13.44 -7.27
C GLY A 129 -0.91 -13.83 -6.73
N THR A 130 -1.73 -12.84 -6.37
CA THR A 130 -3.00 -13.00 -5.61
C THR A 130 -4.00 -14.02 -6.17
N LYS A 131 -3.96 -14.36 -7.49
CA LYS A 131 -4.98 -15.20 -8.15
C LYS A 131 -4.62 -16.69 -8.33
N ASP A 132 -3.36 -17.07 -8.17
CA ASP A 132 -2.88 -18.42 -8.56
C ASP A 132 -2.31 -19.25 -7.41
N SER A 133 -2.12 -18.66 -6.23
CA SER A 133 -1.67 -19.40 -5.07
C SER A 133 -2.88 -19.95 -4.29
N LEU A 134 -2.69 -21.02 -3.52
CA LEU A 134 -3.62 -21.41 -2.44
C LEU A 134 -3.79 -20.29 -1.36
N ILE A 135 -3.08 -19.18 -1.55
CA ILE A 135 -2.66 -18.15 -0.63
C ILE A 135 -3.15 -16.79 -1.21
N ASN A 136 -4.47 -16.62 -1.29
CA ASN A 136 -5.19 -15.58 -2.05
C ASN A 136 -5.08 -14.13 -1.48
N ALA A 137 -3.91 -13.62 -1.10
CA ALA A 137 -3.84 -12.28 -0.45
C ALA A 137 -2.63 -11.37 -0.77
N PHE A 138 -1.75 -11.73 -1.69
CA PHE A 138 -0.57 -10.90 -2.03
C PHE A 138 -0.92 -9.46 -2.43
N GLY A 139 -0.30 -8.49 -1.77
CA GLY A 139 -0.46 -7.07 -1.94
C GLY A 139 0.61 -6.43 -2.82
N TYR A 140 0.21 -5.38 -3.53
CA TYR A 140 1.16 -4.44 -4.12
C TYR A 140 1.01 -3.12 -3.38
N HIS A 141 2.06 -2.67 -2.70
CA HIS A 141 2.04 -1.43 -1.94
C HIS A 141 2.86 -0.35 -2.63
N LEU A 142 2.34 0.88 -2.54
CA LEU A 142 2.98 2.08 -3.04
C LEU A 142 3.25 3.00 -1.85
N ASN A 143 4.50 3.44 -1.74
CA ASN A 143 4.96 4.41 -0.77
C ASN A 143 5.22 5.72 -1.47
N ILE A 144 4.16 6.51 -1.60
CA ILE A 144 4.19 7.73 -2.40
C ILE A 144 4.57 8.90 -1.51
N ASP A 145 5.68 9.56 -1.80
CA ASP A 145 6.12 10.75 -1.07
C ASP A 145 5.00 11.77 -0.93
N ILE A 146 4.84 12.36 0.24
CA ILE A 146 3.94 13.51 0.46
C ILE A 146 4.65 14.82 0.06
N PRO A 147 3.96 15.83 -0.52
CA PRO A 147 4.59 17.10 -0.88
C PRO A 147 5.21 17.84 0.31
N ASP A 148 4.54 17.80 1.46
CA ASP A 148 4.99 18.37 2.74
C ASP A 148 4.20 17.71 3.88
N LEU A 149 4.66 17.88 5.12
CA LEU A 149 4.03 17.29 6.29
C LEU A 149 2.97 18.21 6.94
N GLU A 150 2.53 19.27 6.26
CA GLU A 150 1.60 20.25 6.83
C GLU A 150 0.16 19.72 6.86
N ALA A 151 -0.59 20.13 7.88
CA ALA A 151 -1.96 19.68 8.10
C ALA A 151 -2.89 19.89 6.89
N PRO A 152 -2.85 21.02 6.16
CA PRO A 152 -3.66 21.19 4.96
C PRO A 152 -3.35 20.16 3.86
N THR A 153 -2.08 19.77 3.72
CA THR A 153 -1.63 18.75 2.76
C THR A 153 -2.09 17.37 3.14
N ILE A 154 -1.85 16.97 4.38
CA ILE A 154 -2.32 15.68 4.87
C ILE A 154 -3.85 15.59 4.75
N THR A 155 -4.56 16.66 5.13
CA THR A 155 -6.03 16.71 5.09
C THR A 155 -6.56 16.51 3.68
N ARG A 156 -6.07 17.27 2.69
CA ARG A 156 -6.61 17.17 1.31
C ARG A 156 -6.37 15.81 0.68
N TYR A 157 -5.22 15.17 0.92
CA TYR A 157 -4.95 13.82 0.42
C TYR A 157 -5.80 12.77 1.13
N LEU A 158 -5.93 12.84 2.45
CA LEU A 158 -6.72 11.90 3.24
C LEU A 158 -8.22 11.99 2.90
N GLN A 159 -8.75 13.20 2.72
CA GLN A 159 -10.11 13.44 2.22
C GLN A 159 -10.29 12.84 0.82
N SER A 160 -9.36 13.12 -0.10
CA SER A 160 -9.41 12.63 -1.49
C SER A 160 -9.44 11.12 -1.55
N TYR A 161 -8.58 10.45 -0.78
CA TYR A 161 -8.62 9.00 -0.67
C TYR A 161 -9.95 8.50 -0.10
N CYS A 162 -10.46 9.09 0.98
CA CYS A 162 -11.73 8.66 1.59
C CYS A 162 -12.92 8.74 0.63
N LEU A 163 -12.95 9.76 -0.22
CA LEU A 163 -13.96 9.97 -1.26
C LEU A 163 -13.84 8.90 -2.37
N LEU A 164 -12.61 8.57 -2.77
CA LEU A 164 -12.33 7.68 -3.89
C LEU A 164 -12.22 6.20 -3.49
N GLU A 165 -12.05 5.86 -2.21
CA GLU A 165 -11.72 4.51 -1.76
C GLU A 165 -12.67 3.42 -2.32
N PRO A 166 -14.01 3.54 -2.25
CA PRO A 166 -14.90 2.52 -2.83
C PRO A 166 -14.81 2.44 -4.36
N TRP A 167 -14.50 3.56 -5.03
CA TRP A 167 -14.36 3.64 -6.47
C TRP A 167 -13.03 3.02 -6.95
N LEU A 168 -11.94 3.31 -6.23
CA LEU A 168 -10.61 2.72 -6.45
C LEU A 168 -10.67 1.21 -6.23
N ALA A 169 -11.29 0.76 -5.14
CA ALA A 169 -11.43 -0.66 -4.82
C ALA A 169 -12.07 -1.47 -5.95
N LYS A 170 -13.07 -0.90 -6.62
CA LYS A 170 -13.70 -1.52 -7.79
C LYS A 170 -12.75 -1.57 -9.00
N ARG A 171 -11.96 -0.52 -9.22
CA ARG A 171 -11.03 -0.43 -10.36
C ARG A 171 -9.84 -1.36 -10.24
N VAL A 172 -9.26 -1.47 -9.05
CA VAL A 172 -8.14 -2.40 -8.79
C VAL A 172 -8.62 -3.87 -8.68
N GLN A 173 -9.94 -4.11 -8.79
CA GLN A 173 -10.56 -5.43 -8.60
C GLN A 173 -10.06 -6.10 -7.32
N ARG A 174 -10.05 -5.34 -6.21
CA ARG A 174 -9.50 -5.80 -4.94
C ARG A 174 -10.10 -7.15 -4.56
N ASP A 175 -9.24 -8.09 -4.14
CA ASP A 175 -9.71 -9.39 -3.72
C ASP A 175 -10.54 -9.27 -2.44
N ILE A 176 -11.68 -9.95 -2.42
CA ILE A 176 -12.60 -9.97 -1.30
C ILE A 176 -11.94 -10.67 -0.10
N THR A 177 -11.10 -11.70 -0.33
CA THR A 177 -10.35 -12.40 0.71
C THR A 177 -9.46 -11.44 1.50
N ARG A 178 -8.76 -10.52 0.84
CA ARG A 178 -7.97 -9.44 1.47
C ARG A 178 -8.82 -8.46 2.26
N GLY A 179 -10.12 -8.39 2.02
CA GLY A 179 -11.07 -7.62 2.84
C GLY A 179 -11.54 -8.38 4.08
N MET A 180 -11.59 -9.72 4.00
CA MET A 180 -12.08 -10.61 5.04
C MET A 180 -10.98 -11.04 6.02
N SER A 181 -9.74 -11.22 5.56
CA SER A 181 -8.58 -11.62 6.40
C SER A 181 -8.13 -10.55 7.40
N GLY A 182 -8.75 -9.37 7.38
CA GLY A 182 -8.44 -8.28 8.32
C GLY A 182 -7.28 -7.37 7.88
N TYR A 183 -6.66 -7.64 6.74
CA TYR A 183 -5.60 -6.84 6.13
C TYR A 183 -6.19 -5.66 5.31
N THR A 184 -5.50 -4.52 5.25
CA THR A 184 -5.89 -3.33 4.45
C THR A 184 -7.37 -2.89 4.57
N LYS A 185 -7.91 -2.78 5.78
CA LYS A 185 -9.34 -2.42 5.98
C LYS A 185 -9.67 -1.05 5.37
N TYR A 186 -10.90 -0.92 4.88
CA TYR A 186 -11.43 0.38 4.49
C TYR A 186 -11.63 1.28 5.71
N TYR A 187 -11.58 2.58 5.46
CA TYR A 187 -11.99 3.55 6.47
C TYR A 187 -13.48 3.46 6.77
N THR A 188 -13.82 3.54 8.05
CA THR A 188 -15.22 3.48 8.50
C THR A 188 -15.99 4.71 8.04
N THR A 189 -17.30 4.57 7.84
CA THR A 189 -18.19 5.72 7.57
C THR A 189 -18.11 6.76 8.69
N ARG A 190 -17.88 6.36 9.94
CA ARG A 190 -17.73 7.27 11.08
C ARG A 190 -16.51 8.19 10.91
N PHE A 191 -15.35 7.61 10.58
CA PHE A 191 -14.14 8.38 10.30
C PHE A 191 -14.33 9.31 9.10
N LYS A 192 -14.91 8.79 8.01
CA LYS A 192 -15.20 9.58 6.80
C LYS A 192 -16.11 10.77 7.11
N LYS A 193 -17.17 10.58 7.91
CA LYS A 193 -18.07 11.67 8.34
C LYS A 193 -17.33 12.77 9.08
N GLU A 194 -16.29 12.42 9.83
CA GLU A 194 -15.53 13.38 10.63
C GLU A 194 -14.57 14.22 9.77
N ILE A 195 -13.81 13.58 8.87
CA ILE A 195 -12.81 14.28 8.05
C ILE A 195 -13.42 14.97 6.83
N LEU A 196 -14.59 14.52 6.36
CA LEU A 196 -15.30 15.12 5.21
C LEU A 196 -16.30 16.18 5.66
N ARG A 197 -16.25 16.67 6.90
CA ARG A 197 -17.06 17.83 7.34
C ARG A 197 -16.76 19.04 6.46
N GLU A 198 -17.79 19.83 6.21
CA GLU A 198 -17.62 21.12 5.54
C GLU A 198 -16.68 22.01 6.37
N ASN A 199 -15.76 22.71 5.71
CA ASN A 199 -14.74 23.56 6.37
C ASN A 199 -13.85 22.83 7.39
N TYR A 200 -13.64 21.51 7.25
CA TYR A 200 -12.68 20.78 8.08
C TYR A 200 -11.24 21.24 7.80
N ALA A 201 -10.70 22.05 8.72
CA ALA A 201 -9.34 22.60 8.69
C ALA A 201 -8.65 22.32 10.05
N PRO A 202 -8.23 21.07 10.30
CA PRO A 202 -7.65 20.68 11.58
C PRO A 202 -6.25 21.28 11.76
N SER A 203 -5.83 21.47 13.02
CA SER A 203 -4.40 21.61 13.30
C SER A 203 -3.67 20.28 13.05
N GLN A 204 -2.33 20.32 13.02
CA GLN A 204 -1.50 19.13 12.90
C GLN A 204 -1.84 18.07 13.97
N SER A 205 -2.00 18.50 15.22
CA SER A 205 -2.34 17.59 16.31
C SER A 205 -3.76 17.06 16.19
N ASP A 206 -4.72 17.85 15.71
CA ASP A 206 -6.11 17.42 15.59
C ASP A 206 -6.29 16.33 14.54
N ILE A 207 -5.62 16.43 13.38
CA ILE A 207 -5.71 15.39 12.35
C ILE A 207 -5.04 14.09 12.80
N ILE A 208 -3.91 14.16 13.51
CA ILE A 208 -3.24 12.99 14.09
C ILE A 208 -4.16 12.32 15.11
N ASN A 209 -4.69 13.09 16.06
CA ASN A 209 -5.59 12.58 17.10
C ASN A 209 -6.85 11.96 16.49
N THR A 210 -7.44 12.63 15.50
CA THR A 210 -8.60 12.10 14.76
C THR A 210 -8.25 10.78 14.08
N TYR A 211 -7.12 10.71 13.37
CA TYR A 211 -6.73 9.47 12.70
C TYR A 211 -6.47 8.34 13.69
N LEU A 212 -5.68 8.57 14.74
CA LEU A 212 -5.33 7.54 15.73
C LEU A 212 -6.54 7.05 16.53
N TYR A 213 -7.52 7.92 16.80
CA TYR A 213 -8.76 7.49 17.44
C TYR A 213 -9.54 6.47 16.60
N HIS A 214 -9.58 6.63 15.27
CA HIS A 214 -10.33 5.75 14.38
C HIS A 214 -9.49 4.60 13.79
N ASN A 215 -8.18 4.79 13.67
CA ASN A 215 -7.27 3.94 12.91
C ASN A 215 -5.92 3.72 13.62
N PRO A 216 -5.87 3.22 14.87
CA PRO A 216 -4.63 2.97 15.61
C PRO A 216 -3.92 1.69 15.15
N SER A 217 -3.80 1.46 13.84
CA SER A 217 -3.24 0.24 13.27
C SER A 217 -2.79 0.47 11.83
N ARG A 218 -1.71 -0.21 11.42
CA ARG A 218 -1.23 -0.25 10.04
C ARG A 218 -2.27 -0.84 9.09
N ASN A 219 -3.22 -1.65 9.58
CA ASN A 219 -4.17 -2.44 8.78
C ASN A 219 -5.28 -1.59 8.14
N ARG A 220 -4.88 -0.71 7.22
CA ARG A 220 -5.70 0.16 6.40
C ARG A 220 -5.22 0.13 4.95
N ALA A 221 -6.16 0.29 4.02
CA ALA A 221 -5.84 0.34 2.59
C ALA A 221 -5.05 1.61 2.21
N LEU A 222 -5.18 2.67 3.00
CA LEU A 222 -4.21 3.75 3.10
C LEU A 222 -3.76 3.84 4.56
N ASP A 223 -2.50 3.58 4.82
CA ASP A 223 -1.89 3.68 6.14
C ASP A 223 -1.14 5.02 6.27
N MET A 224 -1.55 5.82 7.24
CA MET A 224 -0.98 7.14 7.53
C MET A 224 -0.01 7.12 8.72
N LEU A 225 0.13 5.99 9.43
CA LEU A 225 1.01 5.90 10.60
C LEU A 225 2.47 6.26 10.28
N PRO A 226 3.05 5.89 9.12
CA PRO A 226 4.40 6.31 8.75
C PRO A 226 4.60 7.83 8.73
N ILE A 227 3.65 8.56 8.14
CA ILE A 227 3.66 10.04 8.09
C ILE A 227 3.46 10.60 9.49
N PHE A 228 2.47 10.11 10.24
CA PHE A 228 2.21 10.64 11.57
C PHE A 228 3.33 10.37 12.57
N ALA A 229 4.06 9.27 12.42
CA ALA A 229 5.23 8.98 13.25
C ALA A 229 6.46 9.84 12.90
N MET A 230 6.51 10.43 11.69
CA MET A 230 7.49 11.48 11.37
C MET A 230 7.21 12.79 12.13
N ILE A 231 5.93 13.07 12.38
CA ILE A 231 5.49 14.32 13.01
C ILE A 231 5.46 14.20 14.54
N ASP A 232 4.91 13.10 15.05
CA ASP A 232 4.71 12.85 16.48
C ASP A 232 4.80 11.34 16.76
N GLU A 233 6.04 10.85 16.86
CA GLU A 233 6.34 9.44 17.12
C GLU A 233 5.71 8.94 18.42
N GLU A 234 5.74 9.76 19.47
CA GLU A 234 5.25 9.35 20.78
C GLU A 234 3.75 9.09 20.75
N LYS A 235 2.96 9.99 20.14
CA LYS A 235 1.52 9.75 19.98
C LYS A 235 1.22 8.48 19.21
N VAL A 236 1.93 8.24 18.10
CA VAL A 236 1.73 7.03 17.30
C VAL A 236 2.09 5.79 18.11
N ARG A 237 3.27 5.77 18.75
CA ARG A 237 3.73 4.65 19.57
C ARG A 237 2.73 4.31 20.68
N LEU A 238 2.20 5.31 21.38
CA LEU A 238 1.22 5.09 22.44
C LEU A 238 -0.11 4.54 21.88
N ALA A 239 -0.60 5.11 20.77
CA ALA A 239 -1.86 4.67 20.16
C ALA A 239 -1.80 3.25 19.57
N THR A 240 -0.65 2.83 19.05
CA THR A 240 -0.46 1.49 18.45
C THR A 240 0.01 0.43 19.44
N GLY A 241 0.15 0.77 20.73
CA GLY A 241 0.68 -0.14 21.73
C GLY A 241 2.15 -0.50 21.53
N GLY A 242 2.93 0.38 20.89
CA GLY A 242 4.35 0.19 20.63
C GLY A 242 4.68 -0.70 19.43
N ASP A 243 3.78 -0.79 18.43
CA ASP A 243 4.03 -1.55 17.20
C ASP A 243 5.33 -1.11 16.52
N THR A 244 6.35 -1.99 16.55
CA THR A 244 7.70 -1.74 16.02
C THR A 244 7.78 -1.82 14.50
N LEU A 245 6.71 -2.27 13.85
CA LEU A 245 6.61 -2.36 12.39
C LEU A 245 6.13 -1.05 11.76
N VAL A 246 5.73 -0.05 12.56
CA VAL A 246 5.52 1.31 12.07
C VAL A 246 6.87 1.94 11.73
N LYS A 247 7.24 1.94 10.45
CA LYS A 247 8.45 2.58 9.95
C LYS A 247 8.14 3.99 9.49
N LYS A 248 8.83 4.98 10.07
CA LYS A 248 8.68 6.38 9.71
C LYS A 248 9.15 6.62 8.29
N ARG A 249 8.32 7.27 7.48
CA ARG A 249 8.68 7.73 6.14
C ARG A 249 7.72 8.85 5.72
N PRO A 250 8.17 9.84 4.93
CA PRO A 250 7.32 10.92 4.44
C PRO A 250 6.47 10.45 3.25
N ALA A 251 5.78 9.32 3.38
CA ALA A 251 5.09 8.66 2.29
C ALA A 251 3.72 8.12 2.72
N PHE A 252 2.73 8.30 1.85
CA PHE A 252 1.45 7.60 1.92
C PHE A 252 1.71 6.12 1.71
N HIS A 253 1.38 5.28 2.69
CA HIS A 253 1.52 3.84 2.56
C HIS A 253 0.21 3.27 1.99
N TYR A 254 0.12 3.25 0.66
CA TYR A 254 -1.07 2.84 -0.08
C TYR A 254 -1.00 1.36 -0.42
N ARG A 255 -1.92 0.57 0.16
CA ARG A 255 -1.86 -0.90 0.19
C ARG A 255 -3.06 -1.58 -0.49
N LEU A 256 -3.94 -0.78 -1.11
CA LEU A 256 -5.17 -1.25 -1.73
C LEU A 256 -4.97 -2.22 -2.91
N PRO A 257 -3.99 -2.01 -3.82
CA PRO A 257 -3.82 -2.87 -4.99
C PRO A 257 -3.44 -4.31 -4.63
N ASN A 258 -3.84 -5.25 -5.48
CA ASN A 258 -3.37 -6.63 -5.44
C ASN A 258 -2.03 -6.74 -6.20
N CYS A 259 -1.13 -7.65 -5.79
CA CYS A 259 0.01 -8.03 -6.62
C CYS A 259 -0.43 -9.11 -7.62
N ALA A 260 -0.97 -8.69 -8.75
CA ALA A 260 -1.60 -9.59 -9.72
C ALA A 260 -0.65 -9.98 -10.87
N LEU A 261 0.57 -10.43 -10.56
CA LEU A 261 1.62 -10.79 -11.54
C LEU A 261 1.12 -11.67 -12.69
N ASN A 262 0.16 -12.56 -12.42
CA ASN A 262 -0.33 -13.51 -13.40
C ASN A 262 -1.41 -12.96 -14.34
N VAL A 263 -2.03 -11.83 -13.98
CA VAL A 263 -2.98 -11.14 -14.87
C VAL A 263 -2.20 -10.44 -15.97
N LEU A 264 -2.36 -10.90 -17.23
CA LEU A 264 -1.63 -10.34 -18.39
C LEU A 264 -1.78 -8.83 -18.56
N SER A 265 -2.95 -8.30 -18.19
CA SER A 265 -3.23 -6.88 -18.31
C SER A 265 -2.73 -6.06 -17.12
N TRP A 266 -2.26 -6.67 -16.03
CA TRP A 266 -1.85 -5.94 -14.83
C TRP A 266 -0.41 -5.45 -14.94
N THR A 267 -0.18 -4.19 -14.58
CA THR A 267 1.18 -3.66 -14.41
C THR A 267 1.25 -2.74 -13.19
N PRO A 268 2.42 -2.66 -12.52
CA PRO A 268 2.69 -1.67 -11.48
C PRO A 268 2.32 -0.23 -11.89
N SER A 269 2.61 0.18 -13.14
CA SER A 269 2.23 1.49 -13.68
C SER A 269 0.72 1.77 -13.66
N GLN A 270 -0.12 0.75 -13.86
CA GLN A 270 -1.57 0.93 -13.80
C GLN A 270 -2.05 1.26 -12.39
N GLU A 271 -1.43 0.66 -11.37
CA GLU A 271 -1.77 0.94 -9.98
C GLU A 271 -1.32 2.35 -9.56
N LEU A 272 -0.16 2.80 -10.06
CA LEU A 272 0.23 4.19 -9.91
C LEU A 272 -0.72 5.15 -10.65
N LYS A 273 -1.25 4.76 -11.82
CA LYS A 273 -2.28 5.53 -12.53
C LYS A 273 -3.56 5.63 -11.70
N HIS A 274 -3.96 4.59 -10.96
CA HIS A 274 -5.08 4.67 -10.03
C HIS A 274 -4.83 5.69 -8.91
N TRP A 275 -3.61 5.72 -8.35
CA TRP A 275 -3.25 6.74 -7.37
C TRP A 275 -3.30 8.17 -7.92
N SER A 276 -3.03 8.38 -9.21
CA SER A 276 -3.08 9.71 -9.82
C SER A 276 -4.45 10.41 -9.73
N TYR A 277 -5.54 9.66 -9.52
CA TYR A 277 -6.86 10.25 -9.24
C TYR A 277 -6.94 10.85 -7.83
N VAL A 278 -6.26 10.25 -6.85
CA VAL A 278 -6.10 10.83 -5.51
C VAL A 278 -5.33 12.13 -5.61
N GLU A 279 -4.22 12.15 -6.37
CA GLU A 279 -3.46 13.38 -6.65
C GLU A 279 -4.34 14.45 -7.32
N LYS A 280 -5.16 14.09 -8.32
CA LYS A 280 -6.07 15.03 -9.02
C LYS A 280 -7.07 15.66 -8.05
N VAL A 281 -7.75 14.87 -7.22
CA VAL A 281 -8.73 15.39 -6.25
C VAL A 281 -8.05 16.17 -5.12
N ALA A 282 -6.86 15.73 -4.68
CA ALA A 282 -6.13 16.40 -3.61
C ALA A 282 -5.69 17.81 -4.01
N ASN A 283 -5.41 18.05 -5.29
CA ASN A 283 -4.87 19.32 -5.79
C ASN A 283 -5.89 20.15 -6.59
N ASP A 284 -7.17 19.78 -6.56
CA ASP A 284 -8.27 20.58 -7.11
C ASP A 284 -9.34 20.79 -6.03
N ASP A 285 -9.28 21.94 -5.36
CA ASP A 285 -10.18 22.28 -4.26
C ASP A 285 -11.64 22.32 -4.67
N LYS A 286 -11.93 22.77 -5.91
CA LYS A 286 -13.29 22.84 -6.43
C LYS A 286 -13.85 21.44 -6.65
N LEU A 287 -13.06 20.55 -7.27
CA LEU A 287 -13.40 19.15 -7.46
C LEU A 287 -13.59 18.43 -6.12
N ARG A 288 -12.67 18.63 -5.17
CA ARG A 288 -12.76 18.02 -3.82
C ARG A 288 -14.02 18.48 -3.10
N ALA A 289 -14.34 19.77 -3.11
CA ALA A 289 -15.56 20.30 -2.50
C ALA A 289 -16.84 19.75 -3.15
N GLN A 290 -16.86 19.60 -4.49
CA GLN A 290 -17.98 18.97 -5.20
C GLN A 290 -18.16 17.50 -4.80
N LEU A 291 -17.07 16.74 -4.68
CA LEU A 291 -17.11 15.35 -4.24
C LEU A 291 -17.52 15.20 -2.78
N ILE A 292 -17.09 16.09 -1.88
CA ILE A 292 -17.54 16.12 -0.48
C ILE A 292 -19.06 16.32 -0.41
N ARG A 293 -19.61 17.29 -1.14
CA ARG A 293 -21.07 17.50 -1.20
C ARG A 293 -21.81 16.28 -1.73
N ALA A 294 -21.35 15.73 -2.86
CA ALA A 294 -21.94 14.52 -3.44
C ALA A 294 -21.88 13.33 -2.48
N TRP A 295 -20.81 13.21 -1.69
CA TRP A 295 -20.67 12.18 -0.67
C TRP A 295 -21.68 12.36 0.46
N HIS A 296 -21.88 13.57 0.98
CA HIS A 296 -22.90 13.86 2.00
C HIS A 296 -24.31 13.57 1.47
N ASP A 297 -24.65 14.03 0.26
CA ASP A 297 -25.92 13.71 -0.39
C ASP A 297 -26.13 12.19 -0.52
N SER A 298 -25.02 11.45 -0.73
CA SER A 298 -25.06 10.00 -0.83
C SER A 298 -25.40 9.27 0.49
N LEU A 299 -25.21 9.93 1.63
CA LEU A 299 -25.55 9.37 2.94
C LEU A 299 -27.05 9.48 3.27
N PHE A 300 -27.75 10.47 2.71
CA PHE A 300 -29.15 10.75 3.04
C PHE A 300 -30.17 9.87 2.29
N MET A 301 -29.80 9.22 1.18
CA MET A 301 -30.72 8.37 0.39
C MET A 301 -30.23 6.92 0.29
N SER A 302 -30.83 5.97 1.02
CA SER A 302 -30.27 4.61 1.11
C SER A 302 -30.62 3.71 -0.10
N PHE A 303 -29.72 2.76 -0.37
CA PHE A 303 -29.70 1.70 -1.40
C PHE A 303 -29.32 2.05 -2.85
N LEU A 304 -29.79 3.14 -3.46
CA LEU A 304 -29.42 3.50 -4.86
C LEU A 304 -28.05 4.22 -5.01
N ASN A 305 -27.30 4.39 -3.91
CA ASN A 305 -26.33 5.50 -3.81
C ASN A 305 -24.86 5.19 -4.16
N LYS A 306 -24.39 3.94 -4.00
CA LYS A 306 -23.00 3.60 -4.40
C LYS A 306 -22.78 3.75 -5.90
N THR A 307 -23.77 3.37 -6.71
CA THR A 307 -23.74 3.54 -8.17
C THR A 307 -23.79 5.01 -8.56
N LYS A 308 -24.58 5.83 -7.85
CA LYS A 308 -24.65 7.28 -8.07
C LYS A 308 -23.33 7.98 -7.73
N MET A 309 -22.69 7.65 -6.60
CA MET A 309 -21.39 8.21 -6.23
C MET A 309 -20.32 7.83 -7.25
N ASN A 310 -20.24 6.56 -7.67
CA ASN A 310 -19.29 6.14 -8.69
C ASN A 310 -19.53 6.83 -10.05
N LYS A 311 -20.79 6.99 -10.46
CA LYS A 311 -21.14 7.75 -11.66
C LYS A 311 -20.72 9.21 -11.53
N LYS A 312 -20.93 9.82 -10.37
CA LYS A 312 -20.54 11.22 -10.13
C LYS A 312 -19.03 11.40 -10.12
N ILE A 313 -18.29 10.45 -9.54
CA ILE A 313 -16.83 10.42 -9.59
C ILE A 313 -16.35 10.34 -11.05
N ASN A 314 -16.90 9.41 -11.85
CA ASN A 314 -16.56 9.30 -13.27
C ASN A 314 -16.85 10.60 -14.04
N GLU A 315 -18.04 11.20 -13.85
CA GLU A 315 -18.44 12.47 -14.46
C GLU A 315 -17.47 13.61 -14.09
N LEU A 316 -17.14 13.75 -12.80
CA LEU A 316 -16.27 14.83 -12.33
C LEU A 316 -14.78 14.61 -12.63
N LEU A 317 -14.38 13.37 -12.88
CA LEU A 317 -13.01 13.04 -13.28
C LEU A 317 -12.81 12.99 -14.80
N ASP A 318 -13.88 13.12 -15.58
CA ASP A 318 -13.93 13.00 -17.05
C ASP A 318 -13.49 11.61 -17.56
N ILE A 319 -14.07 10.54 -17.00
CA ILE A 319 -13.74 9.12 -17.31
C ILE A 319 -14.99 8.31 -17.65
#